data_AF-A0A929K5S7-F1
#
_entry.id   AF-A0A929K5S7-F1
#
_cell.length_a   1.000
_cell.length_b   1.000
_cell.length_c   1.000
_cell.angle_alpha   90.00
_cell.angle_beta   90.00
_cell.angle_gamma   90.00
#
_symmetry.space_group_name_H-M   'P 1'
#
loop_
_entity.id
_entity.type
_entity.pdbx_description
1 polymer ?
#
loop_
_entity_poly.entity_id
_entity_poly.type
_entity_poly.pdbx_seq_one_letter_code
_entity_poly.pdbx_strand_id
1 'polypeptide(L)'
;MEWPQKFGVMIPNPDKDKKKTQSQEKITGGKAEDEVNFLTYMVEKWANIILEQAKEEIGQFYPLDADGSIPVGYIWARTIQCQNPSCGAEIPLVGQFWLAKKVKKKVTYKPVVDNDKKNIWFEIVEGEMGDFDPGVGTIARGNAVCPICEQVTEVEKIRFIAQNDQMGERLTVVVLHNPKQAGKTYRIATETDIQTFKKAEQYLQSKIDNWRWLDSPLPDEDIDKKSHSVNRLPMYGMKTWGDAFNSRQKLALITFMEKIKLAYGEIKEDCRNIGVDKYGLNPKDGAKVVIGYLALGVDRLADFGSSLCVLNP
;
A
#
# COMPACT_ATOMS: atom_id res chain seq x y z
N MET A 1 -3.95 27.66 -15.35
CA MET A 1 -4.43 26.54 -14.53
C MET A 1 -5.32 27.13 -13.44
N GLU A 2 -6.60 27.36 -13.73
CA GLU A 2 -7.53 28.17 -12.90
C GLU A 2 -8.20 27.40 -11.75
N TRP A 3 -7.85 26.13 -11.56
CA TRP A 3 -8.67 25.18 -10.80
C TRP A 3 -8.74 25.45 -9.28
N PRO A 4 -7.65 25.72 -8.53
CA PRO A 4 -7.79 25.97 -7.10
C PRO A 4 -8.53 27.29 -6.80
N GLN A 5 -8.32 28.31 -7.64
CA GLN A 5 -8.80 29.67 -7.40
C GLN A 5 -10.29 29.82 -7.71
N LYS A 6 -10.77 29.20 -8.81
CA LYS A 6 -12.18 29.28 -9.21
C LYS A 6 -13.11 28.57 -8.22
N PHE A 7 -12.70 27.43 -7.68
CA PHE A 7 -13.55 26.58 -6.83
C PHE A 7 -13.32 26.78 -5.32
N GLY A 8 -12.38 27.65 -4.95
CA GLY A 8 -12.07 27.99 -3.55
C GLY A 8 -13.06 28.97 -2.90
N VAL A 9 -14.36 28.85 -3.20
CA VAL A 9 -15.40 29.74 -2.66
C VAL A 9 -15.77 29.34 -1.22
N MET A 10 -16.13 30.32 -0.40
CA MET A 10 -16.64 30.09 0.94
C MET A 10 -18.14 29.85 0.89
N ILE A 11 -18.60 28.80 1.58
CA ILE A 11 -20.02 28.43 1.69
C ILE A 11 -20.39 28.30 3.17
N PRO A 12 -21.66 28.50 3.55
CA PRO A 12 -22.15 28.14 4.88
C PRO A 12 -21.81 26.68 5.19
N ASN A 13 -21.29 26.42 6.39
CA ASN A 13 -20.88 25.09 6.79
C ASN A 13 -22.07 24.11 6.82
N PRO A 14 -22.13 23.11 5.91
CA PRO A 14 -23.27 22.20 5.85
C PRO A 14 -23.39 21.27 7.07
N ASP A 15 -22.34 21.17 7.87
CA ASP A 15 -22.27 20.32 9.06
C ASP A 15 -22.30 21.12 10.38
N LYS A 16 -22.62 22.42 10.33
CA LYS A 16 -22.64 23.32 11.51
C LYS A 16 -23.45 22.76 12.69
N ASP A 17 -24.58 22.12 12.40
CA ASP A 17 -25.50 21.58 13.42
C ASP A 17 -25.38 20.07 13.62
N LYS A 18 -24.46 19.39 12.90
CA LYS A 18 -24.26 17.95 13.05
C LYS A 18 -23.24 17.67 14.16
N LYS A 19 -23.51 16.65 14.99
CA LYS A 19 -22.50 16.13 15.94
C LYS A 19 -21.31 15.60 15.14
N LYS A 20 -20.12 16.22 15.31
CA LYS A 20 -18.89 15.77 14.65
C LYS A 20 -18.57 14.32 15.04
N THR A 21 -18.15 13.52 14.07
CA THR A 21 -17.50 12.22 14.36
C THR A 21 -16.05 12.44 14.80
N GLN A 22 -15.46 11.49 15.54
CA GLN A 22 -14.06 11.59 16.00
C GLN A 22 -13.03 11.81 14.87
N SER A 23 -13.33 11.38 13.64
CA SER A 23 -12.50 11.64 12.46
C SER A 23 -12.52 13.13 12.04
N GLN A 24 -13.66 13.80 12.16
CA GLN A 24 -13.85 15.21 11.81
C GLN A 24 -13.27 16.18 12.85
N GLU A 25 -13.20 15.77 14.12
CA GLU A 25 -12.66 16.60 15.22
C GLU A 25 -11.14 16.76 15.17
N LYS A 26 -10.40 15.73 14.72
CA LYS A 26 -8.92 15.74 14.71
C LYS A 26 -8.31 16.69 13.69
N ILE A 27 -9.06 17.11 12.67
CA ILE A 27 -8.53 17.87 11.53
C ILE A 27 -9.03 19.32 11.54
N THR A 28 -10.26 19.59 11.99
CA THR A 28 -10.89 20.92 11.94
C THR A 28 -10.64 21.81 13.17
N GLY A 29 -9.63 21.51 14.00
CA GLY A 29 -9.23 22.42 15.07
C GLY A 29 -10.34 22.79 16.07
N GLY A 30 -11.26 21.88 16.36
CA GLY A 30 -12.16 21.96 17.53
C GLY A 30 -13.28 23.02 17.50
N LYS A 31 -13.43 23.86 16.46
CA LYS A 31 -14.60 24.74 16.30
C LYS A 31 -15.37 24.43 15.01
N ALA A 32 -16.69 24.54 15.04
CA ALA A 32 -17.49 24.59 13.82
C ALA A 32 -17.39 26.03 13.30
N GLU A 33 -16.67 26.23 12.19
CA GLU A 33 -16.67 27.52 11.51
C GLU A 33 -18.03 27.74 10.85
N ASP A 34 -18.51 28.99 10.82
CA ASP A 34 -19.78 29.37 10.19
C ASP A 34 -19.75 29.17 8.66
N GLU A 35 -18.57 29.29 8.07
CA GLU A 35 -18.31 29.07 6.65
C GLU A 35 -17.12 28.12 6.47
N VAL A 36 -17.11 27.38 5.38
CA VAL A 36 -16.03 26.48 4.97
C VAL A 36 -15.69 26.68 3.50
N ASN A 37 -14.45 26.35 3.11
CA ASN A 37 -14.09 26.30 1.70
C ASN A 37 -14.80 25.13 1.01
N PHE A 38 -15.58 25.42 -0.03
CA PHE A 38 -16.38 24.44 -0.76
C PHE A 38 -15.55 23.24 -1.24
N LEU A 39 -14.42 23.49 -1.92
CA LEU A 39 -13.63 22.44 -2.52
C LEU A 39 -13.02 21.53 -1.45
N THR A 40 -12.41 22.10 -0.41
CA THR A 40 -11.85 21.32 0.71
C THR A 40 -12.92 20.48 1.39
N TYR A 41 -14.07 21.10 1.71
CA TYR A 41 -15.20 20.43 2.34
C TYR A 41 -15.68 19.23 1.51
N MET A 42 -15.94 19.45 0.22
CA MET A 42 -16.46 18.41 -0.66
C MET A 42 -15.48 17.27 -0.88
N VAL A 43 -14.19 17.57 -1.06
CA VAL A 43 -13.15 16.55 -1.20
C VAL A 43 -13.02 15.74 0.09
N GLU A 44 -13.01 16.37 1.26
CA GLU A 44 -12.94 15.67 2.54
C GLU A 44 -14.17 14.79 2.80
N LYS A 45 -15.38 15.34 2.59
CA LYS A 45 -16.64 14.59 2.73
C LYS A 45 -16.63 13.34 1.86
N TRP A 46 -16.34 13.49 0.58
CA TRP A 46 -16.41 12.39 -0.37
C TRP A 46 -15.24 11.41 -0.25
N ALA A 47 -14.05 11.87 0.14
CA ALA A 47 -12.95 10.97 0.47
C ALA A 47 -13.31 10.04 1.64
N ASN A 48 -13.96 10.56 2.69
CA ASN A 48 -14.40 9.75 3.82
C ASN A 48 -15.50 8.75 3.43
N ILE A 49 -16.50 9.17 2.64
CA ILE A 49 -17.55 8.27 2.14
C ILE A 49 -16.94 7.13 1.31
N ILE A 50 -16.05 7.46 0.37
CA ILE A 50 -15.39 6.50 -0.49
C ILE A 50 -14.48 5.56 0.31
N LEU A 51 -13.81 6.06 1.35
CA LEU A 51 -13.01 5.24 2.26
C LEU A 51 -13.86 4.19 2.98
N GLU A 52 -15.02 4.56 3.51
CA GLU A 52 -15.92 3.61 4.16
C GLU A 52 -16.49 2.60 3.16
N GLN A 53 -16.91 3.04 1.97
CA GLN A 53 -17.35 2.13 0.90
C GLN A 53 -16.26 1.14 0.47
N ALA A 54 -15.01 1.58 0.39
CA ALA A 54 -13.88 0.71 0.07
C ALA A 54 -13.63 -0.29 1.22
N LYS A 55 -13.68 0.14 2.48
CA LYS A 55 -13.56 -0.76 3.64
C LYS A 55 -14.65 -1.81 3.68
N GLU A 56 -15.90 -1.43 3.38
CA GLU A 56 -17.01 -2.38 3.32
C GLU A 56 -16.80 -3.47 2.26
N GLU A 57 -16.22 -3.12 1.12
CA GLU A 57 -16.02 -4.07 0.01
C GLU A 57 -14.79 -4.97 0.21
N ILE A 58 -13.63 -4.34 0.44
CA ILE A 58 -12.33 -5.04 0.42
C ILE A 58 -11.72 -5.20 1.82
N GLY A 59 -12.35 -4.68 2.88
CA GLY A 59 -11.85 -4.77 4.26
C GLY A 59 -11.74 -6.21 4.77
N GLN A 60 -12.51 -7.14 4.21
CA GLN A 60 -12.39 -8.58 4.50
C GLN A 60 -11.00 -9.15 4.17
N PHE A 61 -10.22 -8.49 3.31
CA PHE A 61 -8.84 -8.89 2.98
C PHE A 61 -7.79 -8.33 3.96
N TYR A 62 -8.24 -7.61 4.98
CA TYR A 62 -7.44 -7.00 6.06
C TYR A 62 -8.06 -7.33 7.42
N PRO A 63 -8.18 -8.62 7.78
CA PRO A 63 -8.86 -9.04 9.00
C PRO A 63 -8.13 -8.51 10.24
N LEU A 64 -8.91 -8.17 11.27
CA LEU A 64 -8.36 -7.83 12.58
C LEU A 64 -7.74 -9.07 13.22
N ASP A 65 -6.69 -8.86 14.00
CA ASP A 65 -6.16 -9.89 14.87
C ASP A 65 -7.09 -10.12 16.07
N ALA A 66 -6.94 -11.26 16.75
CA ALA A 66 -7.81 -11.69 17.85
C ALA A 66 -7.88 -10.70 19.03
N ASP A 67 -6.84 -9.89 19.22
CA ASP A 67 -6.74 -8.84 20.25
C ASP A 67 -7.34 -7.48 19.81
N GLY A 68 -7.91 -7.42 18.60
CA GLY A 68 -8.44 -6.21 17.98
C GLY A 68 -7.38 -5.34 17.31
N SER A 69 -6.14 -5.82 17.17
CA SER A 69 -5.10 -5.12 16.41
C SER A 69 -5.42 -5.09 14.92
N ILE A 70 -5.14 -3.96 14.29
CA ILE A 70 -5.44 -3.68 12.89
C ILE A 70 -4.15 -3.86 12.08
N PRO A 71 -4.11 -4.72 11.05
CA PRO A 71 -3.00 -4.75 10.10
C PRO A 71 -2.90 -3.43 9.33
N VAL A 72 -1.76 -2.77 9.44
CA VAL A 72 -1.45 -1.50 8.77
C VAL A 72 -0.29 -1.61 7.79
N GLY A 73 0.32 -2.79 7.67
CA GLY A 73 1.39 -3.05 6.71
C GLY A 73 1.75 -4.52 6.64
N TYR A 74 2.26 -4.94 5.50
CA TYR A 74 2.73 -6.29 5.22
C TYR A 74 4.12 -6.19 4.62
N ILE A 75 5.10 -6.85 5.22
CA ILE A 75 6.47 -6.87 4.74
C ILE A 75 6.65 -8.14 3.92
N TRP A 76 7.04 -7.95 2.66
CA TRP A 76 7.31 -9.02 1.73
C TRP A 76 8.79 -9.03 1.38
N ALA A 77 9.33 -10.22 1.17
CA ALA A 77 10.63 -10.42 0.57
C ALA A 77 10.44 -11.09 -0.79
N ARG A 78 11.12 -10.60 -1.83
CA ARG A 78 11.34 -11.41 -3.03
C ARG A 78 12.22 -12.60 -2.66
N THR A 79 12.09 -13.73 -3.35
CA THR A 79 12.89 -14.93 -3.05
C THR A 79 13.58 -15.47 -4.29
N ILE A 80 14.75 -16.07 -4.09
CA ILE A 80 15.45 -16.87 -5.11
C ILE A 80 15.83 -18.22 -4.55
N GLN A 81 15.95 -19.22 -5.42
CA GLN A 81 16.53 -20.50 -5.04
C GLN A 81 18.07 -20.38 -4.95
N CYS A 82 18.66 -20.96 -3.92
CA CYS A 82 20.11 -21.03 -3.76
C CYS A 82 20.74 -21.74 -4.97
N GLN A 83 21.83 -21.19 -5.50
CA GLN A 83 22.47 -21.70 -6.70
C GLN A 83 23.40 -22.90 -6.43
N ASN A 84 23.54 -23.33 -5.18
CA ASN A 84 24.30 -24.50 -4.77
C ASN A 84 23.34 -25.68 -4.84
N PRO A 85 23.54 -26.64 -5.77
CA PRO A 85 22.64 -27.77 -5.94
C PRO A 85 22.46 -28.62 -4.68
N SER A 86 23.47 -28.65 -3.80
CA SER A 86 23.40 -29.36 -2.52
C SER A 86 22.62 -28.61 -1.44
N CYS A 87 22.33 -27.32 -1.64
CA CYS A 87 21.58 -26.49 -0.71
C CYS A 87 20.13 -26.32 -1.18
N GLY A 88 19.93 -25.73 -2.37
CA GLY A 88 18.59 -25.53 -2.95
C GLY A 88 17.60 -24.76 -2.07
N ALA A 89 18.08 -24.03 -1.06
CA ALA A 89 17.20 -23.31 -0.13
C ALA A 89 16.57 -22.09 -0.80
N GLU A 90 15.34 -21.76 -0.41
CA GLU A 90 14.74 -20.48 -0.75
C GLU A 90 15.37 -19.36 0.08
N ILE A 91 16.02 -18.39 -0.58
CA ILE A 91 16.67 -17.25 0.04
C ILE A 91 15.73 -16.04 -0.06
N PRO A 92 15.19 -15.53 1.07
CA PRO A 92 14.48 -14.27 1.07
C PRO A 92 15.46 -13.12 0.89
N LEU A 93 15.23 -12.28 -0.11
CA LEU A 93 16.06 -11.15 -0.50
C LEU A 93 15.68 -9.92 0.34
N VAL A 94 16.44 -9.66 1.39
CA VAL A 94 16.20 -8.55 2.33
C VAL A 94 17.48 -7.77 2.57
N GLY A 95 17.39 -6.45 2.62
CA GLY A 95 18.55 -5.58 2.88
C GLY A 95 18.88 -5.42 4.37
N GLN A 96 17.90 -5.63 5.25
CA GLN A 96 18.04 -5.53 6.71
C GLN A 96 16.91 -6.26 7.43
N PHE A 97 17.12 -6.55 8.71
CA PHE A 97 16.17 -7.19 9.62
C PHE A 97 15.55 -6.24 10.65
N TRP A 98 15.83 -4.92 10.58
CA TRP A 98 15.17 -3.92 11.42
C TRP A 98 13.70 -3.69 11.04
N LEU A 99 12.81 -3.75 12.04
CA LEU A 99 11.41 -3.31 11.95
C LEU A 99 11.19 -1.95 12.62
N ALA A 100 11.95 -1.68 13.68
CA ALA A 100 12.02 -0.39 14.35
C ALA A 100 13.42 -0.20 14.93
N LYS A 101 14.05 0.94 14.66
CA LYS A 101 15.40 1.27 15.16
C LYS A 101 15.43 2.58 15.94
N LYS A 102 14.51 2.74 16.89
CA LYS A 102 14.42 3.94 17.75
C LYS A 102 15.11 3.70 19.10
N VAL A 103 15.59 4.77 19.72
CA VAL A 103 16.27 4.73 21.05
C VAL A 103 15.47 3.93 22.08
N LYS A 104 14.15 4.15 22.13
CA LYS A 104 13.23 3.48 23.07
C LYS A 104 12.51 2.26 22.50
N LYS A 105 12.74 1.91 21.23
CA LYS A 105 12.07 0.78 20.58
C LYS A 105 12.95 0.18 19.49
N LYS A 106 13.50 -0.99 19.80
CA LYS A 106 14.28 -1.83 18.89
C LYS A 106 13.52 -3.12 18.65
N VAL A 107 13.12 -3.36 17.41
CA VAL A 107 12.40 -4.57 17.01
C VAL A 107 12.98 -5.09 15.70
N THR A 108 13.17 -6.40 15.61
CA THR A 108 13.69 -7.09 14.43
C THR A 108 12.90 -8.34 14.11
N TYR A 109 13.07 -8.84 12.88
CA TYR A 109 12.60 -10.16 12.45
C TYR A 109 13.82 -11.01 12.10
N LYS A 110 14.35 -11.70 13.11
CA LYS A 110 15.60 -12.45 13.01
C LYS A 110 15.39 -13.72 12.18
N PRO A 111 16.23 -14.00 11.18
CA PRO A 111 16.18 -15.28 10.47
C PRO A 111 16.66 -16.39 11.40
N VAL A 112 15.92 -17.50 11.41
CA VAL A 112 16.29 -18.74 12.08
C VAL A 112 16.42 -19.82 11.02
N VAL A 113 17.57 -20.48 11.03
CA VAL A 113 18.00 -21.39 9.96
C VAL A 113 17.88 -22.83 10.43
N ASP A 114 17.18 -23.64 9.63
CA ASP A 114 17.17 -25.09 9.73
C ASP A 114 18.03 -25.69 8.64
N ASN A 115 19.21 -26.13 9.07
CA ASN A 115 20.20 -26.71 8.18
C ASN A 115 19.78 -28.08 7.63
N ASP A 116 18.90 -28.81 8.33
CA ASP A 116 18.46 -30.14 7.91
C ASP A 116 17.38 -30.02 6.84
N LYS A 117 16.40 -29.13 7.06
CA LYS A 117 15.30 -28.88 6.12
C LYS A 117 15.62 -27.85 5.06
N LYS A 118 16.81 -27.24 5.11
CA LYS A 118 17.23 -26.15 4.20
C LYS A 118 16.19 -25.02 4.14
N ASN A 119 15.63 -24.69 5.29
CA ASN A 119 14.56 -23.70 5.41
C ASN A 119 14.98 -22.56 6.33
N ILE A 120 14.41 -21.39 6.07
CA ILE A 120 14.62 -20.16 6.83
C ILE A 120 13.26 -19.70 7.31
N TRP A 121 13.08 -19.54 8.61
CA TRP A 121 11.92 -18.84 9.19
C TRP A 121 12.37 -17.58 9.92
N PHE A 122 11.41 -16.85 10.47
CA PHE A 122 11.66 -15.59 11.15
C PHE A 122 11.05 -15.63 12.54
N GLU A 123 11.70 -14.91 13.46
CA GLU A 123 11.19 -14.68 14.81
C GLU A 123 11.26 -13.18 15.13
N ILE A 124 10.25 -12.67 15.81
CA ILE A 124 10.27 -11.28 16.28
C ILE A 124 11.12 -11.21 17.54
N VAL A 125 12.13 -10.32 17.52
CA VAL A 125 12.99 -10.05 18.67
C VAL A 125 12.85 -8.57 19.05
N GLU A 126 12.53 -8.31 20.31
CA GLU A 126 12.45 -6.96 20.88
C GLU A 126 13.59 -6.72 21.88
N GLY A 127 14.16 -5.51 21.85
CA GLY A 127 15.19 -5.10 22.82
C GLY A 127 16.62 -5.39 22.37
N GLU A 128 17.33 -6.22 23.13
CA GLU A 128 18.73 -6.57 22.87
C GLU A 128 18.84 -7.66 21.81
N MET A 129 19.77 -7.48 20.86
CA MET A 129 19.95 -8.39 19.72
C MET A 129 21.05 -9.43 19.95
N GLY A 130 21.80 -9.30 21.06
CA GLY A 130 23.02 -10.09 21.28
C GLY A 130 24.02 -9.89 20.14
N ASP A 131 24.57 -10.99 19.63
CA ASP A 131 25.54 -10.99 18.53
C ASP A 131 24.91 -10.86 17.13
N PHE A 132 23.58 -10.81 17.04
CA PHE A 132 22.90 -10.65 15.76
C PHE A 132 22.93 -9.18 15.32
N ASP A 133 23.53 -8.90 14.15
CA ASP A 133 23.47 -7.59 13.51
C ASP A 133 22.27 -7.50 12.54
N PRO A 134 21.19 -6.80 12.90
CA PRO A 134 20.01 -6.70 12.05
C PRO A 134 20.19 -5.71 10.90
N GLY A 135 21.33 -4.99 10.85
CA GLY A 135 21.71 -4.16 9.71
C GLY A 135 22.23 -4.97 8.52
N VAL A 136 22.59 -6.24 8.72
CA VAL A 136 23.10 -7.13 7.67
C VAL A 136 21.98 -8.04 7.20
N GLY A 137 21.39 -7.71 6.05
CA GLY A 137 20.43 -8.57 5.36
C GLY A 137 21.07 -9.71 4.56
N THR A 138 20.25 -10.43 3.81
CA THR A 138 20.71 -11.44 2.83
C THR A 138 21.19 -10.81 1.53
N ILE A 139 20.87 -9.54 1.26
CA ILE A 139 21.40 -8.79 0.13
C ILE A 139 22.36 -7.69 0.60
N ALA A 140 23.52 -7.62 -0.05
CA ALA A 140 24.44 -6.50 0.03
C ALA A 140 24.95 -6.13 -1.37
N ARG A 141 24.85 -4.84 -1.72
CA ARG A 141 25.31 -4.29 -3.02
C ARG A 141 24.76 -5.01 -4.26
N GLY A 142 23.58 -5.63 -4.13
CA GLY A 142 22.91 -6.37 -5.20
C GLY A 142 23.17 -7.87 -5.21
N ASN A 143 24.17 -8.36 -4.47
CA ASN A 143 24.47 -9.78 -4.37
C ASN A 143 23.71 -10.40 -3.20
N ALA A 144 23.26 -11.65 -3.36
CA ALA A 144 22.57 -12.39 -2.31
C ALA A 144 23.51 -13.41 -1.66
N VAL A 145 23.49 -13.51 -0.33
CA VAL A 145 24.23 -14.51 0.45
C VAL A 145 23.22 -15.48 1.04
N CYS A 146 23.43 -16.78 0.81
CA CYS A 146 22.59 -17.82 1.39
C CYS A 146 22.85 -17.97 2.90
N PRO A 147 21.84 -17.81 3.78
CA PRO A 147 22.02 -18.00 5.22
C PRO A 147 22.34 -19.43 5.67
N ILE A 148 22.20 -20.42 4.78
CA ILE A 148 22.41 -21.84 5.08
C ILE A 148 23.80 -22.31 4.65
N CYS A 149 24.24 -21.97 3.44
CA CYS A 149 25.51 -22.46 2.89
C CYS A 149 26.50 -21.35 2.52
N GLU A 150 26.18 -20.09 2.83
CA GLU A 150 27.01 -18.90 2.61
C GLU A 150 27.36 -18.61 1.14
N GLN A 151 26.85 -19.41 0.19
CA GLN A 151 27.10 -19.17 -1.22
C GLN A 151 26.55 -17.80 -1.64
N VAL A 152 27.38 -17.06 -2.35
CA VAL A 152 27.03 -15.80 -2.99
C VAL A 152 26.40 -16.06 -4.35
N THR A 153 25.23 -15.48 -4.58
CA THR A 153 24.62 -15.35 -5.90
C THR A 153 24.81 -13.90 -6.37
N GLU A 154 25.60 -13.73 -7.43
CA GLU A 154 25.90 -12.43 -8.02
C GLU A 154 24.66 -11.78 -8.65
N VAL A 155 24.62 -10.44 -8.64
CA VAL A 155 23.47 -9.64 -9.09
C VAL A 155 23.06 -9.94 -10.54
N GLU A 156 24.00 -10.24 -11.44
CA GLU A 156 23.71 -10.63 -12.82
C GLU A 156 22.90 -11.93 -12.87
N LYS A 157 23.22 -12.89 -12.01
CA LYS A 157 22.49 -14.16 -11.93
C LYS A 157 21.11 -13.95 -11.31
N ILE A 158 20.99 -13.07 -10.30
CA ILE A 158 19.68 -12.71 -9.73
C ILE A 158 18.78 -12.08 -10.79
N ARG A 159 19.30 -11.13 -11.57
CA ARG A 159 18.55 -10.51 -12.67
C ARG A 159 18.14 -11.53 -13.72
N PHE A 160 19.03 -12.46 -14.07
CA PHE A 160 18.70 -13.57 -14.96
C PHE A 160 17.54 -14.41 -14.42
N ILE A 161 17.58 -14.83 -13.14
CA ILE A 161 16.50 -15.59 -12.49
C ILE A 161 15.19 -14.79 -12.54
N ALA A 162 15.25 -13.50 -12.23
CA ALA A 162 14.09 -12.60 -12.23
C ALA A 162 13.46 -12.46 -13.63
N GLN A 163 14.28 -12.25 -14.65
CA GLN A 163 13.84 -12.07 -16.05
C GLN A 163 13.25 -13.34 -16.67
N ASN A 164 13.56 -14.51 -16.10
CA ASN A 164 12.98 -15.79 -16.50
C ASN A 164 11.79 -16.20 -15.61
N ASP A 165 11.22 -15.25 -14.85
CA ASP A 165 10.04 -15.47 -14.02
C ASP A 165 10.25 -16.58 -12.96
N GLN A 166 11.50 -16.76 -12.49
CA GLN A 166 11.91 -17.76 -11.50
C GLN A 166 12.11 -17.19 -10.08
N MET A 167 11.74 -15.93 -9.89
CA MET A 167 11.73 -15.29 -8.56
C MET A 167 10.40 -15.57 -7.86
N GLY A 168 10.48 -15.87 -6.57
CA GLY A 168 9.30 -15.98 -5.71
C GLY A 168 9.05 -14.72 -4.88
N GLU A 169 8.05 -14.81 -4.02
CA GLU A 169 7.75 -13.82 -3.00
C GLU A 169 7.26 -14.50 -1.73
N ARG A 170 7.60 -13.90 -0.60
CA ARG A 170 7.29 -14.43 0.72
C ARG A 170 6.83 -13.33 1.64
N LEU A 171 5.63 -13.47 2.18
CA LEU A 171 5.13 -12.61 3.24
C LEU A 171 5.84 -12.98 4.55
N THR A 172 6.55 -12.03 5.15
CA THR A 172 7.39 -12.29 6.33
C THR A 172 6.77 -11.76 7.61
N VAL A 173 6.34 -10.48 7.61
CA VAL A 173 5.90 -9.78 8.82
C VAL A 173 4.61 -9.02 8.55
N VAL A 174 3.71 -9.02 9.55
CA VAL A 174 2.54 -8.15 9.61
C VAL A 174 2.80 -7.04 10.63
N VAL A 175 2.61 -5.80 10.18
CA VAL A 175 2.73 -4.60 10.99
C VAL A 175 1.34 -4.23 11.50
N LEU A 176 1.22 -4.09 12.82
CA LEU A 176 -0.06 -3.94 13.50
C LEU A 176 -0.15 -2.58 14.18
N HIS A 177 -1.36 -2.03 14.21
CA HIS A 177 -1.73 -0.88 15.04
C HIS A 177 -2.84 -1.30 16.00
N ASN A 178 -2.64 -1.09 17.29
CA ASN A 178 -3.69 -1.31 18.28
C ASN A 178 -4.20 0.06 18.77
N PRO A 179 -5.51 0.37 18.65
CA PRO A 179 -6.05 1.66 19.12
C PRO A 179 -5.85 1.94 20.61
N LYS A 180 -5.62 0.90 21.42
CA LYS A 180 -5.40 0.99 22.87
C LYS A 180 -3.93 1.10 23.26
N GLN A 181 -3.00 0.96 22.31
CA GLN A 181 -1.56 0.96 22.58
C GLN A 181 -0.83 1.98 21.71
N ALA A 182 0.23 2.58 22.27
CA ALA A 182 1.05 3.53 21.53
C ALA A 182 2.03 2.81 20.59
N GLY A 183 2.10 3.29 19.34
CA GLY A 183 3.03 2.79 18.34
C GLY A 183 2.53 1.55 17.58
N LYS A 184 3.43 0.97 16.80
CA LYS A 184 3.17 -0.22 15.99
C LYS A 184 3.71 -1.47 16.67
N THR A 185 3.01 -2.58 16.60
CA THR A 185 3.50 -3.92 17.00
C THR A 185 3.72 -4.77 15.76
N TYR A 186 4.38 -5.91 15.91
CA TYR A 186 4.81 -6.74 14.79
C TYR A 186 4.60 -8.22 15.12
N ARG A 187 4.20 -8.99 14.11
CA ARG A 187 4.16 -10.46 14.20
C ARG A 187 4.62 -11.09 12.91
N ILE A 188 5.05 -12.35 13.00
CA ILE A 188 5.31 -13.15 11.80
C ILE A 188 3.99 -13.40 11.07
N ALA A 189 4.07 -13.41 9.74
CA ALA A 189 2.94 -13.76 8.91
C ALA A 189 2.54 -15.22 9.10
N THR A 190 1.25 -15.45 9.16
CA THR A 190 0.63 -16.76 9.35
C THR A 190 0.11 -17.30 8.03
N GLU A 191 -0.21 -18.60 8.01
CA GLU A 191 -0.88 -19.21 6.86
C GLU A 191 -2.20 -18.50 6.54
N THR A 192 -2.93 -18.04 7.56
CA THR A 192 -4.17 -17.27 7.38
C THR A 192 -3.93 -15.97 6.59
N ASP A 193 -2.81 -15.27 6.83
CA ASP A 193 -2.49 -14.05 6.08
C ASP A 193 -2.26 -14.33 4.59
N ILE A 194 -1.56 -15.44 4.30
CA ILE A 194 -1.28 -15.91 2.93
C ILE A 194 -2.58 -16.32 2.23
N GLN A 195 -3.44 -17.09 2.90
CA GLN A 195 -4.73 -17.49 2.35
C GLN A 195 -5.63 -16.28 2.10
N THR A 196 -5.62 -15.29 2.99
CA THR A 196 -6.35 -14.03 2.80
C THR A 196 -5.80 -13.24 1.61
N PHE A 197 -4.49 -13.27 1.37
CA PHE A 197 -3.87 -12.63 0.21
C PHE A 197 -4.31 -13.29 -1.10
N LYS A 198 -4.31 -14.63 -1.15
CA LYS A 198 -4.81 -15.40 -2.30
C LYS A 198 -6.28 -15.13 -2.60
N LYS A 199 -7.13 -15.00 -1.58
CA LYS A 199 -8.53 -14.60 -1.76
C LYS A 199 -8.66 -13.19 -2.37
N ALA A 200 -7.81 -12.25 -1.94
CA ALA A 200 -7.79 -10.91 -2.51
C ALA A 200 -7.37 -10.93 -3.99
N GLU A 201 -6.43 -11.80 -4.37
CA GLU A 201 -6.03 -12.01 -5.76
C GLU A 201 -7.14 -12.59 -6.62
N GLN A 202 -7.87 -13.60 -6.12
CA GLN A 202 -9.05 -14.14 -6.80
C GLN A 202 -10.13 -13.06 -7.00
N TYR A 203 -10.37 -12.24 -5.97
CA TYR A 203 -11.33 -11.15 -6.06
C TYR A 203 -10.89 -10.05 -7.03
N LEU A 204 -9.60 -9.72 -7.06
CA LEU A 204 -9.01 -8.82 -8.06
C LEU A 204 -9.31 -9.29 -9.47
N GLN A 205 -9.13 -10.59 -9.77
CA GLN A 205 -9.42 -11.13 -11.10
C GLN A 205 -10.90 -10.92 -11.46
N SER A 206 -11.82 -11.26 -10.54
CA SER A 206 -13.25 -11.01 -10.75
C SER A 206 -13.54 -9.53 -11.00
N LYS A 207 -12.82 -8.60 -10.37
CA LYS A 207 -13.01 -7.16 -10.55
C LYS A 207 -12.50 -6.68 -11.92
N ILE A 208 -11.38 -7.22 -12.38
CA ILE A 208 -10.84 -6.96 -13.73
C ILE A 208 -11.82 -7.46 -14.79
N ASP A 209 -12.31 -8.70 -14.66
CA ASP A 209 -13.22 -9.32 -15.63
C ASP A 209 -14.56 -8.57 -15.75
N ASN A 210 -14.99 -7.89 -14.69
CA ASN A 210 -16.23 -7.11 -14.64
C ASN A 210 -16.02 -5.60 -14.81
N TRP A 211 -14.81 -5.17 -15.18
CA TRP A 211 -14.50 -3.76 -15.35
C TRP A 211 -15.28 -3.15 -16.52
N ARG A 212 -16.01 -2.05 -16.26
CA ARG A 212 -16.98 -1.48 -17.22
C ARG A 212 -16.48 -0.24 -17.98
N TRP A 213 -15.23 0.14 -17.76
CA TRP A 213 -14.69 1.40 -18.28
C TRP A 213 -13.71 1.16 -19.43
N LEU A 214 -12.40 1.23 -19.16
CA LEU A 214 -11.35 0.95 -20.15
C LEU A 214 -11.19 -0.55 -20.38
N ASP A 215 -10.37 -0.94 -21.36
CA ASP A 215 -10.08 -2.35 -21.65
C ASP A 215 -9.46 -3.09 -20.44
N SER A 216 -8.62 -2.40 -19.66
CA SER A 216 -8.06 -2.90 -18.40
C SER A 216 -8.02 -1.79 -17.34
N PRO A 217 -8.29 -2.08 -16.06
CA PRO A 217 -8.04 -1.15 -14.96
C PRO A 217 -6.56 -1.11 -14.52
N LEU A 218 -5.72 -2.00 -15.06
CA LEU A 218 -4.30 -2.10 -14.72
C LEU A 218 -3.43 -1.38 -15.75
N PRO A 219 -2.30 -0.79 -15.32
CA PRO A 219 -1.33 -0.19 -16.23
C PRO A 219 -0.44 -1.29 -16.84
N ASP A 220 -1.01 -1.97 -17.84
CA ASP A 220 -0.39 -3.12 -18.51
C ASP A 220 0.58 -2.68 -19.63
N GLU A 221 0.97 -1.40 -19.68
CA GLU A 221 1.91 -0.91 -20.67
C GLU A 221 3.33 -1.37 -20.36
N ASP A 222 4.07 -1.78 -21.40
CA ASP A 222 5.47 -2.15 -21.28
C ASP A 222 6.33 -0.96 -20.83
N ILE A 223 7.26 -1.22 -19.92
CA ILE A 223 8.24 -0.24 -19.47
C ILE A 223 9.40 -0.17 -20.47
N ASP A 224 9.72 1.04 -20.94
CA ASP A 224 10.87 1.27 -21.82
C ASP A 224 12.19 0.85 -21.15
N LYS A 225 13.02 0.08 -21.86
CA LYS A 225 14.31 -0.44 -21.37
C LYS A 225 15.48 0.55 -21.53
N LYS A 226 15.27 1.74 -22.10
CA LYS A 226 16.35 2.68 -22.48
C LYS A 226 17.16 3.28 -21.32
N SER A 227 16.66 3.29 -20.08
CA SER A 227 17.35 3.97 -18.96
C SER A 227 17.46 3.12 -17.71
N HIS A 228 18.69 2.69 -17.38
CA HIS A 228 19.01 1.97 -16.14
C HIS A 228 18.80 2.78 -14.85
N SER A 229 18.70 4.11 -14.95
CA SER A 229 18.53 4.99 -13.79
C SER A 229 17.06 5.18 -13.40
N VAL A 230 16.15 5.01 -14.36
CA VAL A 230 14.71 5.29 -14.18
C VAL A 230 13.88 4.00 -14.28
N ASN A 231 14.24 3.08 -15.19
CA ASN A 231 13.41 1.94 -15.55
C ASN A 231 14.10 0.62 -15.13
N ARG A 232 14.29 0.44 -13.82
CA ARG A 232 14.95 -0.75 -13.26
C ARG A 232 14.03 -1.97 -13.15
N LEU A 233 12.71 -1.75 -13.14
CA LEU A 233 11.69 -2.80 -13.03
C LEU A 233 11.95 -3.99 -14.01
N PRO A 234 12.18 -3.77 -15.32
CA PRO A 234 12.43 -4.87 -16.27
C PRO A 234 13.71 -5.67 -16.01
N MET A 235 14.68 -5.12 -15.28
CA MET A 235 15.89 -5.87 -14.90
C MET A 235 15.59 -6.97 -13.87
N TYR A 236 14.44 -6.86 -13.19
CA TYR A 236 13.98 -7.78 -12.15
C TYR A 236 12.67 -8.48 -12.54
N GLY A 237 12.43 -8.68 -13.84
CA GLY A 237 11.28 -9.44 -14.35
C GLY A 237 9.95 -8.68 -14.40
N MET A 238 9.92 -7.44 -13.89
CA MET A 238 8.71 -6.59 -13.88
C MET A 238 8.63 -5.81 -15.20
N LYS A 239 7.83 -6.31 -16.15
CA LYS A 239 7.81 -5.87 -17.57
C LYS A 239 6.88 -4.68 -17.76
N THR A 240 5.81 -4.59 -16.97
CA THR A 240 4.78 -3.55 -17.04
C THR A 240 4.77 -2.67 -15.79
N TRP A 241 4.13 -1.49 -15.87
CA TRP A 241 3.93 -0.65 -14.68
C TRP A 241 3.05 -1.33 -13.63
N GLY A 242 2.13 -2.20 -14.05
CA GLY A 242 1.29 -3.01 -13.17
C GLY A 242 2.11 -3.94 -12.27
N ASP A 243 3.28 -4.40 -12.73
CA ASP A 243 4.14 -5.31 -11.96
C ASP A 243 4.78 -4.64 -10.72
N ALA A 244 4.74 -3.31 -10.63
CA ALA A 244 5.16 -2.56 -9.45
C ALA A 244 4.17 -2.64 -8.28
N PHE A 245 3.07 -3.38 -8.41
CA PHE A 245 2.04 -3.53 -7.38
C PHE A 245 1.67 -4.99 -7.18
N ASN A 246 1.53 -5.40 -5.92
CA ASN A 246 0.98 -6.70 -5.58
C ASN A 246 -0.56 -6.71 -5.72
N SER A 247 -1.16 -7.89 -5.67
CA SER A 247 -2.59 -8.11 -5.90
C SER A 247 -3.49 -7.31 -4.94
N ARG A 248 -3.09 -7.12 -3.67
CA ARG A 248 -3.84 -6.28 -2.72
C ARG A 248 -3.73 -4.79 -3.03
N GLN A 249 -2.55 -4.31 -3.42
CA GLN A 249 -2.33 -2.92 -3.83
C GLN A 249 -3.16 -2.58 -5.07
N LYS A 250 -3.11 -3.45 -6.10
CA LYS A 250 -3.94 -3.34 -7.30
C LYS A 250 -5.43 -3.29 -6.94
N LEU A 251 -5.89 -4.23 -6.12
CA LEU A 251 -7.29 -4.30 -5.69
C LEU A 251 -7.75 -3.02 -5.00
N ALA A 252 -6.94 -2.48 -4.07
CA ALA A 252 -7.26 -1.24 -3.37
C ALA A 252 -7.35 -0.05 -4.33
N LEU A 253 -6.36 0.14 -5.21
CA LEU A 253 -6.33 1.25 -6.16
C LEU A 253 -7.50 1.20 -7.14
N ILE A 254 -7.80 0.02 -7.70
CA ILE A 254 -8.93 -0.16 -8.63
C ILE A 254 -10.26 0.08 -7.91
N THR A 255 -10.38 -0.37 -6.66
CA THR A 255 -11.58 -0.13 -5.85
C THR A 255 -11.80 1.35 -5.59
N PHE A 256 -10.76 2.10 -5.20
CA PHE A 256 -10.90 3.55 -5.05
C PHE A 256 -11.26 4.24 -6.37
N MET A 257 -10.60 3.88 -7.47
CA MET A 257 -10.92 4.41 -8.79
C MET A 257 -12.38 4.14 -9.17
N GLU A 258 -12.88 2.93 -8.92
CA GLU A 258 -14.28 2.55 -9.15
C GLU A 258 -15.24 3.43 -8.35
N LYS A 259 -15.04 3.53 -7.03
CA LYS A 259 -15.92 4.31 -6.14
C LYS A 259 -15.94 5.79 -6.52
N ILE A 260 -14.78 6.35 -6.86
CA ILE A 260 -14.68 7.73 -7.37
C ILE A 260 -15.53 7.88 -8.65
N LYS A 261 -15.41 6.96 -9.61
CA LYS A 261 -16.18 7.02 -10.87
C LYS A 261 -17.69 6.93 -10.61
N LEU A 262 -18.14 6.08 -9.70
CA LEU A 262 -19.55 5.93 -9.34
C LEU A 262 -20.11 7.14 -8.57
N ALA A 263 -19.29 7.81 -7.78
CA ALA A 263 -19.70 8.93 -6.91
C ALA A 263 -20.10 10.21 -7.67
N TYR A 264 -19.76 10.36 -8.97
CA TYR A 264 -20.01 11.61 -9.71
C TYR A 264 -21.46 12.10 -9.63
N GLY A 265 -22.43 11.19 -9.74
CA GLY A 265 -23.86 11.53 -9.70
C GLY A 265 -24.28 12.14 -8.37
N GLU A 266 -23.85 11.52 -7.28
CA GLU A 266 -24.17 11.96 -5.92
C GLU A 266 -23.41 13.22 -5.52
N ILE A 267 -22.13 13.35 -5.89
CA ILE A 267 -21.34 14.58 -5.70
C ILE A 267 -22.02 15.77 -6.38
N LYS A 268 -22.52 15.56 -7.61
CA LYS A 268 -23.24 16.60 -8.36
C LYS A 268 -24.55 16.99 -7.68
N GLU A 269 -25.25 16.05 -7.05
CA GLU A 269 -26.46 16.34 -6.29
C GLU A 269 -26.15 17.11 -5.00
N ASP A 270 -25.08 16.73 -4.29
CA ASP A 270 -24.57 17.52 -3.16
C ASP A 270 -24.23 18.96 -3.56
N CYS A 271 -23.60 19.17 -4.71
CA CYS A 271 -23.32 20.51 -5.23
C CYS A 271 -24.62 21.32 -5.43
N ARG A 272 -25.70 20.69 -5.92
CA ARG A 272 -27.01 21.33 -6.06
C ARG A 272 -27.65 21.65 -4.71
N ASN A 273 -27.59 20.71 -3.76
CA ASN A 273 -28.14 20.87 -2.42
C ASN A 273 -27.44 21.99 -1.63
N ILE A 274 -26.12 22.12 -1.80
CA ILE A 274 -25.36 23.25 -1.26
C ILE A 274 -25.76 24.57 -1.95
N GLY A 275 -26.26 24.52 -3.18
CA GLY A 275 -26.66 25.69 -3.95
C GLY A 275 -25.47 26.46 -4.50
N VAL A 276 -24.45 25.74 -5.00
CA VAL A 276 -23.18 26.33 -5.46
C VAL A 276 -23.34 27.39 -6.57
N ASP A 277 -24.47 27.37 -7.29
CA ASP A 277 -24.84 28.38 -8.30
C ASP A 277 -24.88 29.80 -7.71
N LYS A 278 -25.25 29.95 -6.42
CA LYS A 278 -25.26 31.24 -5.70
C LYS A 278 -23.86 31.85 -5.56
N TYR A 279 -22.83 31.03 -5.72
CA TYR A 279 -21.42 31.39 -5.62
C TYR A 279 -20.74 31.40 -7.01
N GLY A 280 -21.52 31.42 -8.09
CA GLY A 280 -21.01 31.47 -9.47
C GLY A 280 -20.44 30.16 -9.99
N LEU A 281 -20.73 29.03 -9.33
CA LEU A 281 -20.26 27.71 -9.73
C LEU A 281 -21.39 26.89 -10.35
N ASN A 282 -21.11 26.23 -11.46
CA ASN A 282 -22.01 25.22 -12.00
C ASN A 282 -21.85 23.89 -11.23
N PRO A 283 -22.93 23.24 -10.75
CA PRO A 283 -22.86 21.97 -10.03
C PRO A 283 -22.12 20.85 -10.80
N LYS A 284 -22.22 20.82 -12.13
CA LYS A 284 -21.48 19.85 -12.96
C LYS A 284 -19.98 20.07 -12.89
N ASP A 285 -19.54 21.34 -12.87
CA ASP A 285 -18.13 21.70 -12.81
C ASP A 285 -17.59 21.52 -11.38
N GLY A 286 -18.40 21.85 -10.36
CA GLY A 286 -18.14 21.52 -8.96
C GLY A 286 -17.88 20.03 -8.76
N ALA A 287 -18.74 19.17 -9.32
CA ALA A 287 -18.54 17.72 -9.24
C ALA A 287 -17.28 17.24 -9.98
N LYS A 288 -17.00 17.79 -11.17
CA LYS A 288 -15.79 17.44 -11.93
C LYS A 288 -14.51 17.79 -11.17
N VAL A 289 -14.44 18.96 -10.53
CA VAL A 289 -13.25 19.35 -9.77
C VAL A 289 -13.07 18.45 -8.54
N VAL A 290 -14.15 18.12 -7.83
CA VAL A 290 -14.07 17.21 -6.67
C VAL A 290 -13.56 15.83 -7.08
N ILE A 291 -14.11 15.25 -8.15
CA ILE A 291 -13.62 13.98 -8.72
C ILE A 291 -12.15 14.07 -9.10
N GLY A 292 -11.73 15.18 -9.74
CA GLY A 292 -10.34 15.39 -10.13
C GLY A 292 -9.39 15.37 -8.93
N TYR A 293 -9.73 16.05 -7.84
CA TYR A 293 -8.92 16.07 -6.62
C TYR A 293 -8.91 14.71 -5.90
N LEU A 294 -10.03 13.98 -5.88
CA LEU A 294 -10.07 12.62 -5.34
C LEU A 294 -9.17 11.68 -6.15
N ALA A 295 -9.21 11.79 -7.49
CA ALA A 295 -8.34 11.01 -8.37
C ALA A 295 -6.85 11.35 -8.18
N LEU A 296 -6.50 12.63 -8.01
CA LEU A 296 -5.13 13.04 -7.65
C LEU A 296 -4.70 12.46 -6.29
N GLY A 297 -5.62 12.32 -5.34
CA GLY A 297 -5.35 11.63 -4.08
C GLY A 297 -4.94 10.16 -4.28
N VAL A 298 -5.65 9.45 -5.16
CA VAL A 298 -5.33 8.06 -5.53
C VAL A 298 -4.01 7.97 -6.31
N ASP A 299 -3.73 8.92 -7.20
CA ASP A 299 -2.47 8.99 -7.94
C ASP A 299 -1.27 9.11 -6.99
N ARG A 300 -1.35 10.00 -6.00
CA ARG A 300 -0.31 10.10 -4.95
C ARG A 300 -0.21 8.82 -4.12
N LEU A 301 -1.33 8.17 -3.82
CA LEU A 301 -1.33 6.89 -3.11
C LEU A 301 -0.64 5.79 -3.93
N ALA A 302 -0.82 5.75 -5.25
CA ALA A 302 -0.15 4.80 -6.12
C ALA A 302 1.38 5.01 -6.13
N ASP A 303 1.84 6.27 -6.17
CA ASP A 303 3.26 6.62 -6.10
C ASP A 303 3.91 6.18 -4.76
N PHE A 304 3.27 6.51 -3.64
CA PHE A 304 3.73 6.12 -2.29
C PHE A 304 3.52 4.64 -1.95
N GLY A 305 2.63 3.96 -2.66
CA GLY A 305 2.09 2.65 -2.31
C GLY A 305 2.61 1.51 -3.18
N SER A 306 3.58 1.75 -4.05
CA SER A 306 4.17 0.71 -4.90
C SER A 306 5.05 -0.27 -4.12
N SER A 307 5.32 -1.45 -4.69
CA SER A 307 6.24 -2.44 -4.14
C SER A 307 7.70 -2.00 -4.17
N LEU A 308 8.01 -0.86 -4.79
CA LEU A 308 9.34 -0.27 -4.82
C LEU A 308 9.65 0.57 -3.57
N CYS A 309 8.66 0.88 -2.75
CA CYS A 309 8.86 1.63 -1.52
C CYS A 309 9.63 0.80 -0.51
N VAL A 310 10.74 1.36 -0.01
CA VAL A 310 11.64 0.68 0.94
C VAL A 310 11.20 1.02 2.36
N LEU A 311 11.15 0.00 3.22
CA LEU A 311 11.01 0.23 4.66
C LEU A 311 12.24 0.98 5.18
N ASN A 312 12.04 2.18 5.70
CA ASN A 312 13.05 2.95 6.41
C ASN A 312 12.68 2.98 7.92
N PRO A 313 13.23 2.06 8.74
CA PRO A 313 12.82 1.79 10.12
C PRO A 313 13.38 2.72 11.21
#